data_AF-A0A2D7ID03-F1
#
_entry.id   AF-A0A2D7ID03-F1
#
_cell.length_a   1.000
_cell.length_b   1.000
_cell.length_c   1.000
_cell.angle_alpha   90.00
_cell.angle_beta   90.00
_cell.angle_gamma   90.00
#
_symmetry.space_group_name_H-M   'P 1'
#
loop_
_entity.id
_entity.type
_entity.pdbx_description
1 polymer ?
#
loop_
_entity_poly.entity_id
_entity_poly.type
_entity_poly.pdbx_seq_one_letter_code
_entity_poly.pdbx_strand_id
1 'polypeptide(L)'
;MTEDQLNQLANLISRRIIEHLDYHLDIEPIKRVMSAEEFFDHQVDAFGNIKSVDKKYLIEQQLAQLEQTKEKLLKEEKYELLKELKEIYDRLKKEYDNL
;
A
#
# COMPACT_ATOMS: atom_id res chain seq x y z
N MET A 1 -23.98 45.10 2.49
CA MET A 1 -23.04 44.60 1.48
C MET A 1 -23.69 44.73 0.13
N THR A 2 -22.99 45.25 -0.87
CA THR A 2 -23.48 45.28 -2.26
C THR A 2 -23.27 43.92 -2.92
N GLU A 3 -24.02 43.63 -3.97
CA GLU A 3 -23.91 42.38 -4.74
C GLU A 3 -22.47 42.14 -5.24
N ASP A 4 -21.79 43.22 -5.63
CA ASP A 4 -20.38 43.19 -6.02
C ASP A 4 -19.44 42.72 -4.90
N GLN A 5 -19.71 43.11 -3.65
CA GLN A 5 -18.90 42.71 -2.49
C GLN A 5 -19.07 41.23 -2.18
N LEU A 6 -20.27 40.68 -2.37
CA LEU A 6 -20.56 39.25 -2.23
C LEU A 6 -19.83 38.43 -3.30
N ASN A 7 -19.86 38.89 -4.55
CA ASN A 7 -19.17 38.22 -5.67
C ASN A 7 -17.64 38.25 -5.49
N GLN A 8 -17.09 39.37 -5.01
CA GLN A 8 -15.67 39.47 -4.69
C GLN A 8 -15.27 38.52 -3.55
N LEU A 9 -16.09 38.44 -2.50
CA LEU A 9 -15.84 37.53 -1.39
C LEU A 9 -15.91 36.06 -1.84
N ALA A 10 -16.89 35.71 -2.66
CA ALA A 10 -17.01 34.36 -3.24
C ALA A 10 -15.76 33.98 -4.03
N ASN A 11 -15.29 34.87 -4.92
CA ASN A 11 -14.08 34.63 -5.70
C ASN A 11 -12.82 34.47 -4.83
N LEU A 12 -12.68 35.27 -3.77
CA LEU A 12 -11.56 35.16 -2.84
C LEU A 12 -11.58 33.84 -2.05
N ILE A 13 -12.77 33.39 -1.62
CA ILE A 13 -12.95 32.12 -0.95
C ILE A 13 -12.64 30.96 -1.89
N SER A 14 -13.20 30.97 -3.11
CA SER A 14 -12.92 29.94 -4.12
C SER A 14 -11.44 29.82 -4.42
N ARG A 15 -10.75 30.95 -4.61
CA ARG A 15 -9.31 30.96 -4.87
C ARG A 15 -8.51 30.40 -3.69
N ARG A 16 -8.83 30.81 -2.46
CA ARG A 16 -8.16 30.30 -1.25
C ARG A 16 -8.40 28.81 -1.06
N ILE A 17 -9.60 28.31 -1.34
CA ILE A 17 -9.91 26.88 -1.26
C ILE A 17 -9.07 26.12 -2.30
N ILE A 18 -8.98 26.62 -3.55
CA ILE A 18 -8.17 26.00 -4.59
C ILE A 18 -6.68 25.98 -4.20
N GLU A 19 -6.13 27.11 -3.76
CA GLU A 19 -4.73 27.20 -3.32
C GLU A 19 -4.44 26.28 -2.11
N HIS A 20 -5.40 26.16 -1.18
CA HIS A 20 -5.29 25.28 -0.03
C HIS A 20 -5.39 23.79 -0.42
N LEU A 21 -6.25 23.46 -1.40
CA LEU A 21 -6.35 22.11 -1.96
C LEU A 21 -5.08 21.74 -2.73
N ASP A 22 -4.55 22.63 -3.58
CA ASP A 22 -3.29 22.40 -4.30
C ASP A 22 -2.11 22.18 -3.33
N TYR A 23 -2.06 22.94 -2.23
CA TYR A 23 -1.03 22.79 -1.21
C TYR A 23 -1.16 21.49 -0.40
N HIS A 24 -2.38 21.06 -0.08
CA HIS A 24 -2.61 19.84 0.70
C HIS A 24 -2.65 18.56 -0.12
N LEU A 25 -2.98 18.65 -1.41
CA LEU A 25 -3.07 17.50 -2.30
C LEU A 25 -1.73 17.12 -2.91
N ASP A 26 -0.67 17.91 -2.71
CA ASP A 26 0.72 17.63 -3.13
C ASP A 26 0.72 16.87 -4.47
N ILE A 27 -0.02 17.44 -5.45
CA ILE A 27 -0.25 16.81 -6.75
C ILE A 27 1.08 16.96 -7.50
N GLU A 28 2.03 16.11 -7.16
CA GLU A 28 3.17 15.82 -7.99
C GLU A 28 2.63 15.57 -9.41
N PRO A 29 3.23 16.17 -10.45
CA PRO A 29 2.77 15.99 -11.82
C PRO A 29 2.76 14.48 -12.11
N ILE A 30 1.54 13.92 -12.20
CA ILE A 30 1.18 12.53 -12.54
C ILE A 30 2.44 11.69 -12.78
N LYS A 31 3.00 11.13 -11.71
CA LYS A 31 4.06 10.10 -11.80
C LYS A 31 3.51 9.03 -12.74
N ARG A 32 4.12 8.90 -13.92
CA ARG A 32 3.87 7.89 -14.97
C ARG A 32 2.46 7.30 -14.95
N VAL A 33 1.65 7.64 -15.95
CA VAL A 33 0.46 6.85 -16.28
C VAL A 33 0.90 5.38 -16.41
N MET A 34 0.54 4.56 -15.43
CA MET A 34 0.86 3.14 -15.42
C MET A 34 0.17 2.47 -16.61
N SER A 35 0.81 1.48 -17.22
CA SER A 35 0.14 0.70 -18.27
C SER A 35 -0.98 -0.15 -17.66
N ALA A 36 -1.93 -0.58 -18.49
CA ALA A 36 -3.00 -1.48 -18.03
C ALA A 36 -2.43 -2.80 -17.48
N GLU A 37 -1.30 -3.27 -18.05
CA GLU A 37 -0.59 -4.46 -17.57
C GLU A 37 0.00 -4.22 -16.17
N GLU A 38 0.67 -3.08 -15.95
CA GLU A 38 1.20 -2.69 -14.64
C GLU A 38 0.09 -2.52 -13.58
N PHE A 39 -1.11 -2.12 -13.98
CA PHE A 39 -2.27 -2.01 -13.07
C PHE A 39 -2.78 -3.37 -12.58
N PHE A 40 -2.79 -4.41 -13.44
CA PHE A 40 -3.21 -5.77 -13.03
C PHE A 40 -2.21 -6.46 -12.10
N ASP A 41 -0.96 -6.01 -12.09
CA ASP A 41 0.06 -6.49 -11.14
C ASP A 41 -0.11 -5.91 -9.72
N HIS A 42 -0.96 -4.89 -9.57
CA HIS A 42 -1.23 -4.25 -8.28
C HIS A 42 -2.55 -4.72 -7.65
N GLN A 43 -2.53 -4.95 -6.34
CA GLN A 43 -3.77 -5.16 -5.59
C GLN A 43 -4.51 -3.83 -5.44
N VAL A 44 -5.71 -3.76 -6.00
CA VAL A 44 -6.57 -2.57 -5.94
C VAL A 44 -7.70 -2.76 -4.94
N ASP A 45 -8.13 -1.68 -4.30
CA ASP A 45 -9.31 -1.70 -3.44
C ASP A 45 -10.61 -1.66 -4.26
N ALA A 46 -11.76 -1.85 -3.60
CA ALA A 46 -13.08 -1.74 -4.23
C ALA A 46 -13.34 -0.39 -4.93
N PHE A 47 -12.57 0.64 -4.59
CA PHE A 47 -12.62 1.98 -5.19
C PHE A 47 -11.59 2.20 -6.31
N GLY A 48 -10.80 1.18 -6.69
CA GLY A 48 -9.82 1.27 -7.77
C GLY A 48 -8.50 1.95 -7.41
N ASN A 49 -8.30 2.30 -6.13
CA ASN A 49 -7.02 2.81 -5.65
C ASN A 49 -6.03 1.66 -5.48
N ILE A 50 -4.78 1.86 -5.92
CA ILE A 50 -3.69 0.93 -5.62
C ILE A 50 -3.54 0.87 -4.10
N LYS A 51 -3.71 -0.31 -3.51
CA LYS A 51 -3.33 -0.50 -2.12
C LYS A 51 -1.82 -0.40 -2.07
N SER A 52 -1.29 0.60 -1.37
CA SER A 52 0.08 0.58 -0.89
C SER A 52 0.16 -0.52 0.17
N VAL A 53 0.26 -1.77 -0.29
CA VAL A 53 0.56 -2.89 0.59
C VAL A 53 1.98 -2.68 1.07
N ASP A 54 2.12 -2.27 2.33
CA ASP A 54 3.42 -2.15 2.96
C ASP A 54 4.16 -3.47 2.79
N LYS A 55 5.38 -3.41 2.24
CA LYS A 55 6.22 -4.60 2.07
C LYS A 55 6.35 -5.39 3.37
N LYS A 56 6.38 -4.66 4.49
CA LYS A 56 6.38 -5.20 5.85
C LYS A 56 5.14 -6.08 6.13
N TYR A 57 3.96 -5.60 5.76
CA TYR A 57 2.69 -6.32 5.91
C TYR A 57 2.62 -7.57 5.02
N LEU A 58 3.14 -7.49 3.78
CA LEU A 58 3.22 -8.66 2.90
C LEU A 58 4.15 -9.75 3.47
N ILE A 59 5.31 -9.36 3.98
CA ILE A 59 6.25 -10.30 4.60
C ILE A 59 5.65 -10.89 5.88
N GLU A 60 4.94 -10.10 6.68
CA GLU A 60 4.23 -10.57 7.87
C GLU A 60 3.18 -11.65 7.52
N GLN A 61 2.39 -11.44 6.47
CA GLN A 61 1.45 -12.45 5.99
C GLN A 61 2.14 -13.74 5.51
N GLN A 62 3.27 -13.62 4.81
CA GLN A 62 4.04 -14.78 4.36
C GLN A 62 4.64 -15.56 5.54
N LEU A 63 5.14 -14.87 6.57
CA LEU A 63 5.63 -15.51 7.80
C LEU A 63 4.52 -16.28 8.52
N ALA A 64 3.31 -15.70 8.62
CA ALA A 64 2.15 -16.38 9.21
C ALA A 64 1.74 -17.63 8.42
N GLN A 65 1.76 -17.58 7.09
CA GLN A 65 1.48 -18.75 6.24
C GLN A 65 2.54 -19.85 6.39
N LEU A 66 3.82 -19.47 6.52
CA LEU A 66 4.90 -20.42 6.77
C LEU A 66 4.74 -21.11 8.13
N GLU A 67 4.32 -20.41 9.17
CA GLU A 67 4.03 -21.03 10.48
C GLU A 67 2.90 -22.05 10.41
N GLN A 68 1.81 -21.73 9.70
CA GLN A 68 0.71 -22.70 9.48
C GLN A 68 1.17 -23.93 8.68
N THR A 69 2.05 -23.72 7.70
CA THR A 69 2.61 -24.80 6.88
C THR A 69 3.56 -25.68 7.70
N LYS A 70 4.35 -25.07 8.59
CA LYS A 70 5.20 -25.79 9.55
C LYS A 70 4.38 -26.71 10.44
N GLU A 71 3.26 -26.23 10.99
CA GLU A 71 2.37 -27.05 11.82
C GLU A 71 1.78 -28.25 11.05
N LYS A 72 1.42 -28.06 9.78
CA LYS A 72 0.96 -29.15 8.92
C LYS A 72 2.08 -30.17 8.64
N LEU A 73 3.29 -29.71 8.31
CA LEU A 73 4.43 -30.59 8.05
C LEU A 73 4.88 -31.37 9.30
N LEU A 74 4.75 -30.77 10.49
CA LEU A 74 4.97 -31.47 11.76
C LEU A 74 3.96 -32.61 11.98
N LYS A 75 2.68 -32.41 11.62
CA LYS A 75 1.66 -33.46 11.70
C LYS A 75 1.89 -34.59 10.68
N GLU A 76 2.48 -34.26 9.53
CA GLU A 76 2.81 -35.23 8.49
C GLU A 76 4.19 -35.89 8.67
N GLU A 77 4.91 -35.58 9.76
CA GLU A 77 6.26 -36.08 10.07
C GLU A 77 7.29 -35.85 8.95
N LYS A 78 7.09 -34.80 8.13
CA LYS A 78 7.95 -34.46 6.98
C LYS A 78 9.11 -33.56 7.41
N TYR A 79 10.04 -34.11 8.17
CA TYR A 79 11.14 -33.37 8.80
C TYR A 79 12.16 -32.78 7.82
N GLU A 80 12.33 -33.36 6.63
CA GLU A 80 13.22 -32.81 5.60
C GLU A 80 12.72 -31.44 5.10
N LEU A 81 11.41 -31.36 4.81
CA LEU A 81 10.74 -30.13 4.38
C LEU A 81 10.71 -29.06 5.48
N LEU A 82 10.70 -29.45 6.76
CA LEU A 82 10.77 -28.51 7.88
C LEU A 82 12.11 -27.75 7.91
N LYS A 83 13.20 -28.37 7.47
CA LYS A 83 14.51 -27.72 7.44
C LYS A 83 14.56 -26.64 6.37
N GLU A 84 14.08 -26.95 5.16
CA GLU A 84 13.98 -26.00 4.05
C GLU A 84 13.03 -24.85 4.39
N LEU A 85 11.88 -25.16 4.99
CA LEU A 85 10.91 -24.16 5.40
C LEU A 85 11.48 -23.19 6.46
N LYS A 86 12.34 -23.69 7.35
CA LYS A 86 13.04 -22.86 8.33
C LYS A 86 14.02 -21.90 7.68
N GLU A 87 14.79 -22.34 6.69
CA GLU A 87 15.72 -21.45 5.96
C GLU A 87 14.99 -20.33 5.22
N ILE A 88 13.82 -20.64 4.63
CA ILE A 88 12.95 -19.65 3.99
C ILE A 88 12.40 -18.64 5.00
N TYR A 89 11.93 -19.13 6.15
CA TYR A 89 11.44 -18.28 7.25
C TYR A 89 12.54 -17.34 7.79
N ASP A 90 13.75 -17.87 8.03
CA ASP A 90 14.86 -17.07 8.55
C ASP A 90 15.31 -15.99 7.56
N ARG A 91 15.20 -16.24 6.24
CA ARG A 91 15.48 -15.23 5.21
C ARG A 91 14.43 -14.13 5.19
N LEU A 92 13.15 -14.49 5.18
CA LEU A 92 12.03 -13.54 5.18
C LEU A 92 12.00 -12.71 6.47
N LYS A 93 12.31 -13.31 7.62
CA LYS A 93 12.39 -12.60 8.89
C LYS A 93 13.51 -11.56 8.90
N LYS A 94 14.68 -11.88 8.33
CA LYS A 94 15.76 -10.89 8.17
C LYS A 94 15.34 -9.73 7.27
N GLU A 95 14.62 -9.99 6.19
CA GLU A 95 14.08 -8.92 5.34
C GLU A 95 13.05 -8.06 6.08
N TYR A 96 12.17 -8.69 6.88
CA TYR A 96 11.21 -7.98 7.73
C TYR A 96 11.89 -7.06 8.75
N ASP A 97 12.94 -7.54 9.41
CA ASP A 97 13.67 -6.79 10.44
C ASP A 97 14.51 -5.64 9.83
N ASN A 98 14.89 -5.74 8.55
CA ASN A 98 15.64 -4.71 7.82
C ASN A 98 14.74 -3.61 7.20
N LEU A 99 13.41 -3.79 7.21
CA LEU A 99 12.40 -2.87 6.68
C LEU A 99 11.75 -2.02 7.80
#